data_AF-A0A921T930-F1
#
_entry.id   AF-A0A921T930-F1
#
_cell.length_a   1.000
_cell.length_b   1.000
_cell.length_c   1.000
_cell.angle_alpha   90.00
_cell.angle_beta   90.00
_cell.angle_gamma   90.00
#
_symmetry.space_group_name_H-M   'P 1'
#
loop_
_entity.id
_entity.type
_entity.pdbx_description
1 polymer ?
#
loop_
_entity_poly.entity_id
_entity_poly.type
_entity_poly.pdbx_seq_one_letter_code
_entity_poly.pdbx_strand_id
1 'polypeptide(L)'
;MNNLRNGLYGAALALAATALGGCASSAAITGEPGVNMGDSYQKVLAVVSRTNTVTKQVDGQGFRAEGYSAMFKDCRVKYFLFQDADGLQRVSYEPAPYLSVNQNCRQP
;
A
#
# COMPACT_ATOMS: atom_id res chain seq x y z
N MET A 1 -32.29 51.77 -43.05
CA MET A 1 -31.90 50.54 -43.75
C MET A 1 -30.51 50.14 -43.28
N ASN A 2 -30.47 49.06 -42.48
CA ASN A 2 -29.38 48.11 -42.15
C ASN A 2 -27.92 48.56 -42.17
N ASN A 3 -27.24 48.51 -41.01
CA ASN A 3 -26.30 47.44 -40.65
C ASN A 3 -25.42 47.86 -39.46
N LEU A 4 -25.62 47.26 -38.28
CA LEU A 4 -24.55 47.00 -37.31
C LEU A 4 -25.10 46.05 -36.24
N ARG A 5 -25.03 44.75 -36.55
CA ARG A 5 -25.09 43.64 -35.59
C ARG A 5 -23.68 43.05 -35.46
N ASN A 6 -23.44 42.52 -34.26
CA ASN A 6 -22.37 41.61 -33.81
C ASN A 6 -21.11 42.24 -33.20
N GLY A 7 -20.86 41.82 -31.95
CA GLY A 7 -19.56 41.90 -31.31
C GLY A 7 -19.64 41.62 -29.82
N LEU A 8 -19.97 40.38 -29.43
CA LEU A 8 -19.83 39.87 -28.07
C LEU A 8 -18.47 40.24 -27.45
N TYR A 9 -18.49 40.98 -26.34
CA TYR A 9 -17.42 41.05 -25.34
C TYR A 9 -18.16 41.18 -23.99
N GLY A 10 -18.09 40.28 -23.01
CA GLY A 10 -17.08 39.28 -22.71
C GLY A 10 -16.71 39.47 -21.25
N ALA A 11 -17.39 38.76 -20.34
CA ALA A 11 -16.92 38.41 -18.99
C ALA A 11 -18.05 37.71 -18.20
N ALA A 12 -18.44 36.50 -18.62
CA ALA A 12 -19.06 35.56 -17.70
C ALA A 12 -17.93 34.92 -16.88
N LEU A 13 -17.68 35.43 -15.68
CA LEU A 13 -16.77 34.81 -14.72
C LEU A 13 -17.43 33.52 -14.20
N ALA A 14 -17.15 32.42 -14.90
CA ALA A 14 -17.42 31.08 -14.44
C ALA A 14 -16.45 30.73 -13.30
N LEU A 15 -16.94 30.72 -12.07
CA LEU A 15 -16.27 30.08 -10.95
C LEU A 15 -16.48 28.57 -11.08
N ALA A 16 -15.62 27.93 -11.88
CA ALA A 16 -15.46 26.48 -11.87
C ALA A 16 -14.70 26.11 -10.59
N ALA A 17 -15.43 25.86 -9.50
CA ALA A 17 -14.90 25.14 -8.37
C ALA A 17 -14.80 23.65 -8.78
N THR A 18 -13.68 23.28 -9.40
CA THR A 18 -13.27 21.89 -9.44
C THR A 18 -12.94 21.48 -8.01
N ALA A 19 -13.95 20.97 -7.30
CA ALA A 19 -13.72 20.18 -6.12
C ALA A 19 -12.84 19.00 -6.56
N LEU A 20 -11.55 19.12 -6.26
CA LEU A 20 -10.59 18.03 -6.30
C LEU A 20 -11.27 16.84 -5.64
N GLY A 21 -11.57 15.82 -6.44
CA GLY A 21 -11.97 14.52 -5.93
C GLY A 21 -10.91 14.12 -4.93
N GLY A 22 -11.26 14.20 -3.65
CA GLY A 22 -10.40 13.74 -2.57
C GLY A 22 -10.05 12.31 -2.92
N CYS A 23 -8.75 12.04 -3.06
CA CYS A 23 -8.26 10.67 -3.05
C CYS A 23 -8.69 10.09 -1.71
N ALA A 24 -9.82 9.39 -1.71
CA ALA A 24 -10.19 8.49 -0.65
C ALA A 24 -9.15 7.38 -0.74
N SER A 25 -8.01 7.60 -0.07
CA SER A 25 -7.05 6.56 0.26
C SER A 25 -7.82 5.59 1.13
N SER A 26 -8.46 4.63 0.47
CA SER A 26 -9.06 3.47 1.10
C SER A 26 -7.91 2.87 1.89
N ALA A 27 -8.00 2.91 3.22
CA ALA A 27 -7.01 2.31 4.08
C ALA A 27 -6.97 0.82 3.75
N ALA A 28 -6.05 0.43 2.85
CA ALA A 28 -6.01 -0.92 2.36
C ALA A 28 -5.59 -1.81 3.53
N ILE A 29 -6.43 -2.79 3.85
CA ILE A 29 -6.14 -3.77 4.90
C ILE A 29 -4.89 -4.53 4.45
N THR A 30 -3.81 -4.41 5.22
CA THR A 30 -2.51 -5.05 4.91
C THR A 30 -2.56 -6.56 5.13
N GLY A 31 -3.49 -7.05 5.96
CA GLY A 31 -3.60 -8.45 6.38
C GLY A 31 -2.55 -8.87 7.41
N GLU A 32 -1.59 -8.00 7.75
CA GLU A 32 -0.54 -8.28 8.73
C GLU A 32 -0.85 -7.51 10.04
N PRO A 33 -1.01 -8.21 11.18
CA PRO A 33 -1.33 -7.57 12.44
C PRO A 33 -0.30 -6.51 12.85
N GLY A 34 -0.77 -5.31 13.19
CA GLY A 34 0.09 -4.21 13.65
C GLY A 34 0.83 -3.46 12.52
N VAL A 35 0.52 -3.74 11.25
CA VAL A 35 1.09 -3.07 10.09
C VAL A 35 -0.01 -2.33 9.33
N ASN A 36 0.18 -1.05 9.04
CA ASN A 36 -0.75 -0.24 8.25
C ASN A 36 -0.07 0.30 6.99
N MET A 37 -0.85 0.59 5.94
CA MET A 37 -0.34 1.35 4.79
C MET A 37 0.12 2.74 5.26
N GLY A 38 1.23 3.22 4.69
CA GLY A 38 1.90 4.44 5.12
C GLY A 38 2.89 4.27 6.28
N ASP A 39 2.94 3.10 6.92
CA ASP A 39 3.91 2.87 8.00
C ASP A 39 5.36 2.89 7.45
N SER A 40 6.28 3.44 8.24
CA SER A 40 7.69 3.53 7.86
C SER A 40 8.35 2.15 7.77
N TYR A 41 9.37 2.03 6.93
CA TYR A 41 10.16 0.81 6.75
C TYR A 41 10.59 0.20 8.09
N GLN A 42 11.18 1.01 8.98
CA GLN A 42 11.70 0.55 10.26
C GLN A 42 10.58 0.05 11.19
N LYS A 43 9.42 0.73 11.21
CA LYS A 43 8.28 0.31 12.02
C LYS A 43 7.76 -1.04 11.56
N VAL A 44 7.52 -1.20 10.26
CA VAL A 44 6.98 -2.43 9.69
C VAL A 44 7.97 -3.58 9.89
N LEU A 45 9.26 -3.35 9.64
CA LEU A 45 10.31 -4.35 9.86
C LEU A 45 10.36 -4.81 11.33
N ALA A 46 10.30 -3.88 12.28
CA ALA A 46 10.34 -4.19 13.71
C ALA A 46 9.09 -4.95 14.21
N VAL A 47 7.93 -4.76 13.57
CA VAL A 47 6.71 -5.51 13.89
C VAL A 47 6.78 -6.91 13.28
N VAL A 48 7.07 -7.00 11.98
CA VAL A 48 7.04 -8.26 11.21
C VAL A 48 8.11 -9.24 11.68
N SER A 49 9.30 -8.76 12.03
CA SER A 49 10.44 -9.58 12.49
C SER A 49 10.22 -10.28 13.84
N ARG A 50 9.19 -9.92 14.62
CA ARG A 50 8.90 -10.57 15.91
C ARG A 50 8.40 -11.99 15.76
N THR A 51 7.68 -12.27 14.67
CA THR A 51 6.96 -13.54 14.45
C THR A 51 7.24 -14.15 13.09
N ASN A 52 7.89 -13.41 12.19
CA ASN A 52 8.24 -13.87 10.85
C ASN A 52 9.76 -13.83 10.67
N THR A 53 10.25 -14.62 9.72
CA THR A 53 11.66 -14.63 9.32
C THR A 53 11.87 -13.81 8.09
N VAL A 54 12.64 -12.74 8.23
CA VAL A 54 12.99 -11.86 7.13
C VAL A 54 14.08 -12.55 6.30
N THR A 55 13.78 -12.85 5.04
CA THR A 55 14.66 -13.62 4.16
C THR A 55 15.36 -12.75 3.11
N LYS A 56 14.85 -11.55 2.84
CA LYS A 56 15.48 -10.58 1.95
C LYS A 56 15.10 -9.17 2.37
N GLN A 57 16.06 -8.25 2.33
CA GLN A 57 15.86 -6.83 2.63
C GLN A 57 16.51 -5.98 1.55
N VAL A 58 15.83 -4.90 1.17
CA VAL A 58 16.37 -3.79 0.40
C VAL A 58 16.00 -2.54 1.19
N ASP A 59 17.00 -1.93 1.82
CA ASP A 59 16.78 -0.84 2.78
C ASP A 59 15.96 0.29 2.17
N GLY A 60 14.87 0.66 2.86
CA GLY A 60 13.96 1.72 2.43
C GLY A 60 13.01 1.38 1.28
N GLN A 61 13.23 0.29 0.53
CA GLN A 61 12.42 -0.06 -0.64
C GLN A 61 11.48 -1.24 -0.36
N GLY A 62 11.94 -2.24 0.38
CA GLY A 62 11.13 -3.42 0.61
C GLY A 62 11.83 -4.57 1.29
N PHE A 63 11.04 -5.52 1.77
CA PHE A 63 11.56 -6.75 2.32
C PHE A 63 10.60 -7.92 2.13
N ARG A 64 11.17 -9.12 2.17
CA ARG A 64 10.49 -10.40 2.09
C ARG A 64 10.56 -11.07 3.46
N ALA A 65 9.42 -11.49 3.97
CA ALA A 65 9.33 -12.25 5.21
C ALA A 65 8.53 -13.53 5.00
N GLU A 66 8.92 -14.58 5.69
CA GLU A 66 8.25 -15.88 5.70
C GLU A 66 7.69 -16.14 7.08
N GLY A 67 6.44 -16.57 7.16
CA GLY A 67 5.81 -16.90 8.44
C GLY A 67 4.32 -17.13 8.32
N TYR A 68 3.70 -17.37 9.47
CA TYR A 68 2.26 -17.62 9.55
C TYR A 68 1.47 -16.36 9.21
N SER A 69 0.47 -16.48 8.34
CA SER A 69 -0.47 -15.41 8.05
C SER A 69 -1.77 -15.63 8.80
N ALA A 70 -2.16 -14.69 9.67
CA ALA A 70 -3.45 -14.73 10.35
C ALA A 70 -4.63 -14.61 9.37
N MET A 71 -4.42 -13.91 8.25
CA MET A 71 -5.43 -13.72 7.20
C MET A 71 -5.75 -15.03 6.46
N PHE A 72 -4.72 -15.80 6.07
CA PHE A 72 -4.88 -17.03 5.28
C PHE A 72 -4.89 -18.31 6.12
N LYS A 73 -4.53 -18.23 7.40
CA LYS A 73 -4.41 -19.36 8.34
C LYS A 73 -3.40 -20.44 7.90
N ASP A 74 -2.35 -20.02 7.21
CA ASP A 74 -1.28 -20.89 6.71
C ASP A 74 0.07 -20.14 6.63
N CYS A 75 1.12 -20.84 6.19
CA CYS A 75 2.44 -20.25 5.97
C CYS A 75 2.50 -19.52 4.62
N ARG A 76 2.95 -18.27 4.64
CA ARG A 76 3.05 -17.41 3.46
C ARG A 76 4.42 -16.76 3.35
N VAL A 77 4.82 -16.54 2.10
CA VAL A 77 5.81 -15.52 1.77
C VAL A 77 5.08 -14.19 1.69
N LYS A 78 5.56 -13.20 2.42
CA LYS A 78 4.99 -11.86 2.54
C LYS A 78 5.98 -10.87 1.94
N TYR A 79 5.51 -9.98 1.09
CA TYR A 79 6.33 -8.93 0.50
C TYR A 79 5.78 -7.58 0.94
N PHE A 80 6.66 -6.74 1.47
CA PHE A 80 6.35 -5.40 1.92
C PHE A 80 7.11 -4.43 1.01
N LEU A 81 6.38 -3.58 0.30
CA LEU A 81 6.93 -2.62 -0.66
C LEU A 81 6.67 -1.20 -0.15
N PHE A 82 7.73 -0.40 -0.12
CA PHE A 82 7.74 0.97 0.39
C PHE A 82 8.05 1.93 -0.74
N GLN A 83 7.54 3.16 -0.58
CA GLN A 83 7.83 4.28 -1.45
C GLN A 83 8.29 5.43 -0.58
N ASP A 84 9.60 5.64 -0.49
CA ASP A 84 10.28 6.75 0.19
C ASP A 84 9.49 7.37 1.36
N ALA A 85 9.03 8.62 1.20
CA ALA A 85 8.31 9.38 2.22
C ALA A 85 6.87 8.90 2.45
N ASP A 86 6.29 8.19 1.49
CA ASP A 86 4.92 7.70 1.56
C ASP A 86 4.81 6.41 2.39
N GLY A 87 5.93 5.77 2.72
CA GLY A 87 5.96 4.56 3.57
C GLY A 87 5.43 3.33 2.84
N LEU A 88 4.87 2.38 3.60
CA LEU A 88 4.36 1.12 3.07
C LEU A 88 3.21 1.34 2.07
N GLN A 89 3.41 0.92 0.82
CA GLN A 89 2.42 1.08 -0.25
C GLN A 89 1.68 -0.22 -0.58
N ARG A 90 2.34 -1.36 -0.37
CA ARG A 90 1.78 -2.65 -0.76
C ARG A 90 2.27 -3.78 0.12
N VAL A 91 1.35 -4.67 0.44
CA VAL A 91 1.63 -5.98 1.02
C VAL A 91 1.06 -7.04 0.09
N SER A 92 1.86 -8.03 -0.28
CA SER A 92 1.40 -9.18 -1.05
C SER A 92 1.78 -10.49 -0.36
N TYR A 93 0.99 -11.52 -0.63
CA TYR A 93 1.12 -12.84 -0.02
C TYR A 93 1.19 -13.92 -1.09
N GLU A 94 2.17 -14.79 -1.00
CA GLU A 94 2.30 -15.97 -1.86
C GLU A 94 2.26 -17.24 -1.00
N PRO A 95 1.66 -18.34 -1.50
CA PRO A 95 1.75 -19.64 -0.84
C PRO A 95 3.21 -20.06 -0.60
N ALA A 96 3.50 -20.63 0.57
CA ALA A 96 4.81 -21.17 0.89
C ALA A 96 4.72 -22.69 1.16
N PRO A 97 4.57 -23.54 0.12
CA PRO A 97 4.34 -24.98 0.29
C PRO A 97 5.52 -25.74 0.91
N TYR A 98 6.70 -25.12 0.92
CA TYR A 98 7.92 -25.65 1.53
C TYR A 98 8.02 -25.34 3.04
N LEU A 99 7.04 -24.62 3.62
CA LEU A 99 6.97 -24.32 5.05
C LEU A 99 5.82 -25.10 5.70
N SER A 100 5.98 -25.48 6.96
CA SER A 100 4.98 -26.24 7.70
C SER A 100 4.41 -25.45 8.88
N VAL A 101 3.08 -25.33 8.95
CA VAL A 101 2.40 -24.70 10.11
C VAL A 101 2.71 -25.46 11.40
N ASN A 102 2.83 -26.80 11.32
CA ASN A 102 3.17 -27.66 12.45
C ASN A 102 4.61 -27.44 12.96
N GLN A 103 5.46 -26.80 12.16
CA GLN A 103 6.82 -26.41 12.52
C GLN A 103 6.99 -24.90 12.60
N ASN A 104 5.96 -24.15 13.00
CA ASN A 104 6.00 -22.69 13.12
C ASN A 104 6.44 -21.98 11.82
N CYS A 105 5.99 -22.49 10.67
CA CYS A 105 6.38 -22.02 9.34
C CYS A 105 7.89 -22.05 9.08
N ARG A 106 8.54 -23.12 9.55
CA ARG A 106 9.91 -23.50 9.19
C ARG A 106 9.90 -24.56 8.11
N GLN A 107 11.04 -24.70 7.43
CA GLN A 107 11.29 -25.84 6.56
C GLN A 107 11.31 -27.11 7.42
N PRO A 108 10.65 -28.19 6.96
CA PRO A 108 10.49 -29.41 7.74
C PRO A 108 11.75 -30.26 7.87
#